data_AF-A0A089NQ93-F1
#
_entry.id   AF-A0A089NQ93-F1
#
_cell.length_a   1.000
_cell.length_b   1.000
_cell.length_c   1.000
_cell.angle_alpha   90.00
_cell.angle_beta   90.00
_cell.angle_gamma   90.00
#
_symmetry.space_group_name_H-M   'P 1'
#
loop_
_entity.id
_entity.type
_entity.pdbx_description
1 polymer ?
#
loop_
_entity_poly.entity_id
_entity_poly.type
_entity_poly.pdbx_seq_one_letter_code
_entity_poly.pdbx_strand_id
1 'polypeptide(L)'
;MASVTLEKPLDVGGPLSRRAAALANVRWFRALAWRALRDGGPRAELRAANARAAARIVLRQAKRDALVACLARQALESPGGPLHRAPDRPSQGDTVAPLR
;
A
#
# COMPACT_ATOMS: atom_id res chain seq x y z
N MET A 1 17.01 11.67 22.26
CA MET A 1 16.29 12.14 21.05
C MET A 1 16.64 11.20 19.91
N ALA A 2 15.80 10.21 19.62
CA ALA A 2 16.04 9.27 18.52
C ALA A 2 15.54 9.91 17.22
N SER A 3 16.46 10.22 16.30
CA SER A 3 16.09 10.69 14.96
C SER A 3 15.39 9.54 14.23
N VAL A 4 14.08 9.65 14.06
CA VAL A 4 13.34 8.81 13.12
C VAL A 4 13.70 9.32 11.74
N THR A 5 14.74 8.73 11.13
CA THR A 5 14.96 8.86 9.70
C THR A 5 13.80 8.14 9.03
N LEU A 6 12.77 8.90 8.69
CA LEU A 6 11.70 8.46 7.81
C LEU A 6 12.31 8.37 6.41
N GLU A 7 13.08 7.31 6.17
CA GLU A 7 13.60 6.93 4.86
C GLU A 7 12.40 6.93 3.90
N LYS A 8 12.35 7.95 3.05
CA LYS A 8 11.33 8.04 2.00
C LYS A 8 11.50 6.77 1.16
N PRO A 9 10.50 5.86 1.11
CA PRO A 9 10.63 4.67 0.30
C PRO A 9 10.95 5.12 -1.12
N LEU A 10 12.10 4.71 -1.64
CA LEU A 10 12.47 4.99 -3.02
C LEU A 10 11.28 4.60 -3.89
N ASP A 11 10.72 5.57 -4.60
CA ASP A 11 9.58 5.34 -5.49
C ASP A 11 10.10 4.61 -6.74
N VAL A 12 10.42 3.33 -6.58
CA VAL A 12 10.89 2.44 -7.64
C VAL A 12 9.70 1.99 -8.48
N GLY A 13 9.15 2.95 -9.21
CA GLY A 13 8.07 2.82 -10.18
C GLY A 13 6.69 2.49 -9.61
N GLY A 14 5.69 2.51 -10.48
CA GLY A 14 4.29 2.29 -10.15
C GLY A 14 3.95 0.93 -9.49
N PRO A 15 2.67 0.66 -9.22
CA PRO A 15 2.24 -0.51 -8.45
C PRO A 15 2.77 -1.88 -8.95
N LEU A 16 2.95 -2.03 -10.27
CA LEU A 16 3.50 -3.24 -10.89
C LEU A 16 4.99 -3.44 -10.57
N SER A 17 5.80 -2.39 -10.57
CA SER A 17 7.22 -2.50 -10.24
C SER A 17 7.44 -2.74 -8.74
N ARG A 18 6.58 -2.20 -7.87
CA ARG A 18 6.59 -2.52 -6.42
C ARG A 18 6.31 -4.00 -6.16
N ARG A 19 5.31 -4.59 -6.85
CA ARG A 19 5.03 -6.03 -6.75
C ARG A 19 6.20 -6.86 -7.28
N ALA A 20 6.78 -6.49 -8.42
CA ALA A 20 7.91 -7.19 -9.01
C ALA A 20 9.15 -7.15 -8.09
N ALA A 21 9.47 -5.98 -7.53
CA ALA A 21 10.55 -5.81 -6.56
C ALA A 21 10.36 -6.65 -5.30
N ALA A 22 9.14 -6.67 -4.75
CA ALA A 22 8.84 -7.51 -3.59
C ALA A 22 9.05 -9.00 -3.89
N LEU A 23 8.61 -9.48 -5.05
CA LEU A 23 8.82 -10.87 -5.47
C LEU A 23 10.31 -11.18 -5.68
N ALA A 24 11.07 -10.27 -6.29
CA ALA A 24 12.52 -10.42 -6.46
C ALA A 24 13.24 -10.53 -5.11
N ASN A 25 12.93 -9.65 -4.16
CA ASN A 25 13.47 -9.68 -2.81
C ASN A 25 13.16 -10.99 -2.10
N VAL A 26 11.93 -11.48 -2.20
CA VAL A 26 11.53 -12.78 -1.60
C VAL A 26 12.33 -13.94 -2.18
N ARG A 27 12.53 -13.96 -3.51
CA ARG A 27 13.36 -14.99 -4.16
C ARG A 27 14.80 -14.91 -3.69
N TRP A 28 15.36 -13.71 -3.61
CA TRP A 28 16.72 -13.48 -3.11
C TRP A 28 16.88 -13.95 -1.67
N PHE A 29 15.98 -13.56 -0.75
CA PHE A 29 16.03 -13.99 0.65
C PHE A 29 15.88 -15.51 0.81
N ARG A 30 15.03 -16.15 0.00
CA ARG A 30 14.91 -17.62 0.01
C ARG A 30 16.22 -18.26 -0.43
N ALA A 31 16.82 -17.80 -1.54
CA ALA A 31 18.11 -18.29 -2.01
C ALA A 31 19.20 -18.10 -0.95
N LEU A 32 19.23 -16.94 -0.28
CA LEU A 32 20.15 -16.65 0.81
C LEU A 32 19.96 -17.62 1.99
N ALA A 33 18.72 -17.96 2.35
CA ALA A 33 18.45 -18.93 3.41
C ALA A 33 18.95 -20.34 3.06
N TRP A 34 18.73 -20.78 1.81
CA TRP A 34 19.26 -22.05 1.31
C TRP A 34 20.78 -22.09 1.33
N ARG A 35 21.40 -21.02 0.84
CA ARG A 35 22.86 -20.89 0.80
C ARG A 35 23.47 -20.84 2.20
N ALA A 36 22.85 -20.11 3.14
CA ALA A 36 23.31 -20.03 4.52
C ALA A 36 23.37 -21.41 5.22
N LEU A 37 22.49 -22.33 4.86
CA LEU A 37 22.48 -23.70 5.40
C LEU A 37 23.52 -24.61 4.74
N ARG A 38 23.87 -24.36 3.46
CA ARG A 38 24.87 -25.16 2.74
C ARG A 38 26.29 -24.75 3.02
N ASP A 39 26.52 -23.45 3.15
CA ASP A 39 27.87 -22.89 3.33
C ASP A 39 28.45 -23.19 4.73
N GLY A 40 27.65 -23.71 5.67
CA GLY A 40 28.10 -24.15 7.00
C GLY A 40 28.67 -23.05 7.92
N GLY A 41 28.68 -21.79 7.48
CA GLY A 41 29.27 -20.68 8.23
C GLY A 41 28.59 -20.40 9.57
N PRO A 42 29.16 -19.56 10.43
CA PRO A 42 28.77 -19.41 11.83
C PRO A 42 27.28 -19.09 12.01
N ARG A 43 26.56 -19.77 12.92
CA ARG A 43 25.11 -19.54 13.16
C ARG A 43 24.25 -19.67 11.87
N ALA A 44 24.59 -20.62 10.99
CA ALA A 44 23.90 -20.89 9.74
C ALA A 44 22.37 -20.95 9.87
N GLU A 45 21.87 -21.68 10.87
CA GLU A 45 20.43 -21.83 11.13
C GLU A 45 19.76 -20.49 11.45
N LEU A 46 20.37 -19.67 12.31
CA LEU A 46 19.84 -18.35 12.66
C LEU A 46 19.79 -17.41 11.46
N ARG A 47 20.85 -17.39 10.63
CA ARG A 47 20.85 -16.59 9.40
C ARG A 47 19.78 -17.05 8.41
N ALA A 48 19.63 -18.36 8.25
CA ALA A 48 18.59 -18.92 7.39
C ALA A 48 17.18 -18.60 7.90
N ALA A 49 16.96 -18.71 9.22
CA ALA A 49 15.71 -18.31 9.86
C ALA A 49 15.42 -16.81 9.69
N ASN A 50 16.43 -15.96 9.88
CA ASN A 50 16.32 -14.51 9.69
C ASN A 50 15.98 -14.18 8.22
N ALA A 51 16.67 -14.76 7.25
CA ALA A 51 16.37 -14.55 5.84
C ALA A 51 14.95 -15.01 5.47
N ARG A 52 14.47 -16.14 6.00
CA ARG A 52 13.07 -16.58 5.84
C ARG A 52 12.09 -15.60 6.50
N ALA A 53 12.41 -15.06 7.67
CA ALA A 53 11.60 -14.05 8.34
C ALA A 53 11.53 -12.75 7.52
N ALA A 54 12.65 -12.28 6.99
CA ALA A 54 12.71 -11.11 6.11
C ALA A 54 11.84 -11.31 4.86
N ALA A 55 11.92 -12.49 4.21
CA ALA A 55 11.03 -12.81 3.08
C ALA A 55 9.54 -12.72 3.45
N ARG A 56 9.16 -13.19 4.65
CA ARG A 56 7.78 -13.09 5.14
C ARG A 56 7.37 -11.64 5.41
N ILE A 57 8.26 -10.82 5.96
CA ILE A 57 8.02 -9.40 6.21
C ILE A 57 7.76 -8.67 4.89
N VAL A 58 8.61 -8.88 3.88
CA VAL A 58 8.46 -8.28 2.55
C VAL A 58 7.11 -8.66 1.91
N LEU A 59 6.72 -9.94 1.95
CA LEU A 59 5.42 -10.37 1.41
C LEU A 59 4.25 -9.72 2.15
N ARG A 60 4.31 -9.65 3.48
CA ARG A 60 3.26 -9.02 4.28
C ARG A 60 3.16 -7.53 3.99
N GLN A 61 4.29 -6.85 3.83
CA GLN A 61 4.31 -5.43 3.49
C GLN A 61 3.72 -5.18 2.11
N ALA A 62 4.16 -5.93 1.10
CA ALA A 62 3.63 -5.80 -0.26
C ALA A 62 2.11 -6.06 -0.33
N LYS A 63 1.59 -6.99 0.48
CA LYS A 63 0.13 -7.20 0.60
C LYS A 63 -0.58 -5.99 1.18
N ARG A 64 -0.03 -5.37 2.23
CA ARG A 64 -0.59 -4.14 2.82
C ARG A 64 -0.56 -2.99 1.83
N ASP A 65 0.57 -2.80 1.15
CA ASP A 65 0.72 -1.73 0.17
C ASP A 65 -0.28 -1.87 -0.98
N ALA A 66 -0.55 -3.11 -1.43
CA ALA A 66 -1.56 -3.39 -2.44
C ALA A 66 -2.99 -3.05 -1.96
N LEU A 67 -3.31 -3.34 -0.70
CA LEU A 67 -4.60 -2.97 -0.10
C LEU A 67 -4.74 -1.44 0.01
N VAL A 68 -3.71 -0.76 0.49
CA VAL A 68 -3.70 0.70 0.61
C VAL A 68 -3.85 1.35 -0.77
N ALA A 69 -3.13 0.88 -1.78
CA ALA A 69 -3.26 1.38 -3.14
C ALA A 69 -4.67 1.18 -3.72
N CYS A 70 -5.30 0.03 -3.42
CA CYS A 70 -6.68 -0.24 -3.82
C CYS A 70 -7.66 0.73 -3.16
N LEU A 71 -7.57 0.92 -1.84
CA LEU A 71 -8.43 1.84 -1.10
C LEU A 71 -8.23 3.29 -1.53
N ALA A 72 -6.98 3.72 -1.73
CA ALA A 72 -6.67 5.06 -2.22
C ALA A 72 -7.29 5.30 -3.61
N ARG A 73 -7.20 4.31 -4.50
CA ARG A 73 -7.83 4.38 -5.82
C ARG A 73 -9.35 4.47 -5.73
N GLN A 74 -10.00 3.65 -4.90
CA GLN A 74 -11.45 3.71 -4.67
C GLN A 74 -11.89 5.06 -4.11
N ALA A 75 -11.11 5.63 -3.18
CA ALA A 75 -11.41 6.94 -2.61
C ALA A 75 -11.34 8.07 -3.66
N LEU A 76 -10.41 7.96 -4.62
CA LEU A 76 -10.29 8.91 -5.73
C LEU A 76 -11.38 8.73 -6.80
N GLU A 77 -11.89 7.51 -6.98
CA GLU A 77 -12.92 7.16 -7.98
C GLU A 77 -14.36 7.35 -7.47
N SER A 78 -14.57 7.57 -6.17
CA SER A 78 -15.91 7.77 -5.60
C SER A 78 -16.50 9.13 -6.02
N PRO A 79 -17.66 9.20 -6.72
CA PRO A 79 -18.21 10.44 -7.30
C PRO A 79 -18.80 11.44 -6.27
N GLY A 80 -18.36 11.40 -5.02
CA GLY A 80 -18.90 12.21 -3.92
C GLY A 80 -17.81 12.66 -2.96
N GLY A 81 -16.80 13.37 -3.45
CA GLY A 81 -15.90 14.13 -2.57
C GLY A 81 -16.68 15.20 -1.79
N PRO A 82 -16.22 15.63 -0.61
CA PRO A 82 -16.93 16.58 0.28
C PRO A 82 -17.15 17.99 -0.29
N LEU A 83 -16.92 18.22 -1.58
CA LEU A 83 -17.08 19.49 -2.28
C LEU A 83 -18.18 19.47 -3.35
N HIS A 84 -18.85 18.34 -3.62
CA HIS A 84 -19.89 18.28 -4.66
C HIS A 84 -21.25 17.75 -4.16
N ARG A 85 -21.74 18.34 -3.07
CA ARG A 85 -23.18 18.35 -2.77
C ARG A 85 -23.68 19.78 -2.91
N ALA A 86 -23.99 20.19 -4.13
CA ALA A 86 -24.88 21.33 -4.31
C ALA A 86 -26.24 20.92 -3.73
N PRO A 87 -26.84 21.70 -2.82
CA PRO A 87 -28.20 21.41 -2.37
C PRO A 87 -29.15 21.59 -3.54
N ASP A 88 -29.97 20.58 -3.81
CA ASP A 88 -31.13 20.71 -4.67
C ASP A 88 -31.95 21.90 -4.17
N ARG A 89 -31.98 22.99 -4.94
CA ARG A 89 -32.85 24.12 -4.64
C ARG A 89 -34.29 23.64 -4.82
N PRO A 90 -35.18 23.76 -3.81
CA PRO A 90 -36.59 23.63 -4.08
C PRO A 90 -36.99 24.77 -5.02
N SER A 91 -37.64 24.39 -6.12
CA SER A 91 -38.22 25.27 -7.13
C SER A 91 -39.18 26.27 -6.49
N GLN A 92 -38.70 27.50 -6.26
CA GLN A 92 -39.54 28.69 -6.10
C GLN A 92 -40.23 28.94 -7.44
N GLY A 93 -41.53 28.70 -7.49
CA GLY A 93 -42.34 28.96 -8.67
C GLY A 93 -43.72 28.35 -8.53
N ASP A 94 -44.54 28.93 -7.67
CA ASP A 94 -45.96 29.17 -7.95
C ASP A 94 -46.46 30.24 -6.97
N THR A 95 -46.11 31.47 -7.33
CA THR A 95 -46.83 32.66 -6.91
C THR A 95 -48.26 32.54 -7.41
N VAL A 96 -49.21 32.29 -6.52
CA VAL A 96 -50.62 32.61 -6.79
C VAL A 96 -51.08 33.58 -5.71
N ALA A 97 -51.17 34.84 -6.12
CA ALA A 97 -51.92 35.89 -5.44
C ALA A 97 -52.86 36.53 -6.49
N PRO A 98 -53.87 37.29 -6.08
CA PRO A 98 -55.22 36.84 -5.88
C PRO A 98 -56.17 37.37 -6.98
N LEU A 99 -57.34 36.76 -7.13
CA LEU A 99 -58.44 37.34 -7.92
C LEU A 99 -59.70 37.43 -7.05
N ARG A 100 -59.93 38.68 -6.61
CA ARG A 100 -61.20 39.37 -6.29
C ARG A 100 -62.24 38.69 -5.41
#